data_AF-A0A2X1RF96-F1
#
_entry.id   AF-A0A2X1RF96-F1
#
_cell.length_a   1.000
_cell.length_b   1.000
_cell.length_c   1.000
_cell.angle_alpha   90.00
_cell.angle_beta   90.00
_cell.angle_gamma   90.00
#
_symmetry.space_group_name_H-M   'P 1'
#
loop_
_entity.id
_entity.type
_entity.pdbx_description
1 polymer ?
#
loop_
_entity_poly.entity_id
_entity_poly.type
_entity_poly.pdbx_seq_one_letter_code
_entity_poly.pdbx_strand_id
1 'polypeptide(L)'
;MDILGNVVEEAGLGQEMGEPDRSCIPVPGTLTPSAADPQSIAQVQLTMVDEDGAPFDVEPRNVLNRLWQQLRQRGLFPVVAVELEFYLLDRKRDAEGYLQPPVCAGH
;
A
#
# COMPACT_ATOMS: atom_id res chain seq x y z
N MET A 1 -13.89 2.75 0.69
CA MET A 1 -14.45 2.69 -0.67
C MET A 1 -14.63 1.24 -1.09
N ASP A 2 -15.52 0.97 -2.03
CA ASP A 2 -15.60 -0.30 -2.74
C ASP A 2 -14.49 -0.44 -3.80
N ILE A 3 -14.45 -1.57 -4.50
CA ILE A 3 -13.46 -1.83 -5.57
C ILE A 3 -13.60 -0.90 -6.79
N LEU A 4 -14.69 -0.14 -6.88
CA LEU A 4 -15.00 0.82 -7.95
C LEU A 4 -14.71 2.27 -7.54
N GLY A 5 -14.25 2.49 -6.30
CA GLY A 5 -13.94 3.82 -5.78
C GLY A 5 -15.15 4.57 -5.19
N ASN A 6 -16.29 3.91 -4.98
CA ASN A 6 -17.44 4.53 -4.33
C ASN A 6 -17.26 4.52 -2.81
N VAL A 7 -17.68 5.58 -2.13
CA VAL A 7 -17.73 5.63 -0.67
C VAL A 7 -18.78 4.65 -0.16
N VAL A 8 -18.42 3.87 0.86
CA VAL A 8 -19.33 2.92 1.51
C VAL A 8 -19.70 3.55 2.86
N GLU A 9 -20.87 4.17 2.92
CA GLU A 9 -21.34 4.92 4.09
C GLU A 9 -21.50 3.99 5.31
N GLU A 10 -21.90 2.74 5.09
CA GLU A 10 -22.04 1.70 6.12
C GLU A 10 -20.72 1.34 6.82
N ALA A 11 -19.57 1.71 6.24
CA ALA A 11 -18.27 1.56 6.89
C ALA A 11 -18.06 2.56 8.04
N GLY A 12 -18.96 3.53 8.24
CA GLY A 12 -18.87 4.54 9.30
C GLY A 12 -17.75 5.56 9.09
N LEU A 13 -17.20 5.63 7.88
CA LEU A 13 -16.11 6.51 7.45
C LEU A 13 -16.54 7.41 6.29
N GLY A 14 -17.85 7.48 6.04
CA GLY A 14 -18.43 8.14 4.89
C GLY A 14 -18.50 9.67 5.03
N GLN A 15 -18.87 10.32 3.93
CA GLN A 15 -18.67 11.76 3.72
C GLN A 15 -19.52 12.66 4.63
N GLU A 16 -20.59 12.14 5.25
CA GLU A 16 -21.47 12.97 6.10
C GLU A 16 -20.80 13.48 7.39
N MET A 17 -19.73 12.84 7.86
CA MET A 17 -18.94 13.30 9.02
C MET A 17 -17.74 14.16 8.64
N GLY A 18 -17.43 14.27 7.34
CA GLY A 18 -16.12 14.69 6.84
C GLY A 18 -15.08 13.59 7.09
N GLU A 19 -14.20 13.31 6.14
CA GLU A 19 -13.06 12.41 6.38
C GLU A 19 -12.18 13.07 7.45
N PRO A 20 -12.18 12.59 8.70
CA PRO A 20 -11.52 13.31 9.77
C PRO A 20 -10.00 13.19 9.59
N ASP A 21 -9.30 14.32 9.66
CA ASP A 21 -7.84 14.31 9.65
C ASP A 21 -7.33 13.48 10.84
N ARG A 22 -6.43 12.53 10.55
CA ARG A 22 -5.77 11.70 11.55
C ARG A 22 -4.26 11.92 11.50
N SER A 23 -3.61 11.70 12.64
CA SER A 23 -2.15 11.82 12.71
C SER A 23 -1.48 10.62 12.06
N CYS A 24 -0.51 10.88 11.18
CA CYS A 24 0.34 9.87 10.56
C CYS A 24 1.77 10.01 11.10
N ILE A 25 2.26 8.98 11.78
CA ILE A 25 3.60 8.97 12.38
C ILE A 25 4.57 8.09 11.59
N PRO A 26 5.87 8.47 11.48
CA PRO A 26 6.86 7.65 10.78
C PRO A 26 7.08 6.30 11.46
N VAL A 27 7.15 5.22 10.66
CA VAL A 27 7.52 3.89 11.13
C VAL A 27 9.05 3.81 11.21
N PRO A 28 9.64 3.58 12.40
CA PRO A 28 11.10 3.51 12.55
C PRO A 28 11.73 2.44 11.66
N GLY A 29 12.90 2.74 11.09
CA GLY A 29 13.66 1.81 10.24
C GLY A 29 13.16 1.67 8.81
N THR A 30 12.13 2.43 8.40
CA THR A 30 11.57 2.36 7.02
C THR A 30 12.05 3.49 6.10
N LEU A 31 12.82 4.45 6.62
CA LEU A 31 13.41 5.50 5.80
C LEU A 31 14.45 4.90 4.85
N THR A 32 14.25 5.07 3.55
CA THR A 32 15.14 4.56 2.50
C THR A 32 15.16 5.52 1.30
N PRO A 33 16.26 5.62 0.53
CA PRO A 33 16.25 6.37 -0.72
C PRO A 33 15.14 5.93 -1.69
N SER A 34 14.56 6.87 -2.44
CA SER A 34 13.55 6.57 -3.46
C SER A 34 14.19 5.84 -4.64
N ALA A 35 13.46 4.90 -5.24
CA ALA A 35 13.93 4.20 -6.43
C ALA A 35 14.04 5.12 -7.67
N ALA A 36 13.22 6.18 -7.73
CA ALA A 36 13.17 7.08 -8.89
C ALA A 36 14.29 8.14 -8.87
N ASP A 37 14.61 8.67 -7.69
CA ASP A 37 15.73 9.59 -7.47
C ASP A 37 16.35 9.30 -6.08
N PRO A 38 17.31 8.38 -6.01
CA PRO A 38 17.90 7.96 -4.74
C PRO A 38 18.87 8.98 -4.15
N GLN A 39 19.28 10.02 -4.91
CA GLN A 39 20.24 11.01 -4.43
C GLN A 39 19.56 12.20 -3.76
N SER A 40 18.36 12.57 -4.21
CA SER A 40 17.65 13.74 -3.70
C SER A 40 16.34 13.43 -2.97
N ILE A 41 15.78 12.22 -3.13
CA ILE A 41 14.48 11.84 -2.55
C ILE A 41 14.61 10.59 -1.68
N ALA A 42 13.94 10.60 -0.53
CA ALA A 42 13.75 9.43 0.32
C ALA A 42 12.25 9.13 0.52
N GLN A 43 11.95 7.88 0.85
CA GLN A 43 10.61 7.40 1.19
C GLN A 43 10.61 6.83 2.61
N VAL A 44 9.48 6.97 3.30
CA VAL A 44 9.26 6.45 4.66
C VAL A 44 7.84 5.93 4.77
N GLN A 45 7.65 4.81 5.48
CA GLN A 45 6.31 4.32 5.76
C GLN A 45 5.74 5.10 6.94
N LEU A 46 4.46 5.45 6.85
CA LEU A 46 3.72 6.08 7.94
C LEU A 46 2.70 5.08 8.48
N THR A 47 2.32 5.26 9.75
CA THR A 47 1.20 4.54 10.38
C THR A 47 0.24 5.57 10.96
N MET A 48 -1.05 5.32 10.83
CA MET A 48 -2.09 6.25 11.29
C MET A 48 -2.48 5.93 12.73
N VAL A 49 -2.71 6.98 13.52
CA VAL A 49 -3.16 6.90 14.91
C VAL A 49 -4.35 7.81 15.15
N ASP A 50 -5.18 7.43 16.12
CA ASP A 50 -6.23 8.27 16.68
C ASP A 50 -5.64 9.42 17.52
N GLU A 51 -6.49 10.35 17.96
CA GLU A 51 -6.08 11.55 18.70
C GLU A 51 -5.38 11.23 20.04
N ASP A 52 -5.71 10.09 20.63
CA ASP A 52 -5.10 9.57 21.86
C ASP A 52 -3.80 8.79 21.60
N GLY A 53 -3.37 8.68 20.34
CA GLY A 53 -2.20 7.92 19.91
C GLY A 53 -2.46 6.42 19.73
N ALA A 54 -3.69 5.93 19.92
CA ALA A 54 -4.03 4.54 19.66
C ALA A 54 -3.93 4.22 18.16
N PRO A 55 -3.60 2.97 17.77
CA PRO A 55 -3.60 2.56 16.37
C PRO A 55 -4.98 2.73 15.72
N PHE A 56 -5.07 3.50 14.62
CA PHE A 56 -6.33 3.69 13.91
C PHE A 56 -6.84 2.36 13.33
N ASP A 57 -8.12 2.07 13.59
CA ASP A 57 -8.67 0.72 13.47
C ASP A 57 -8.80 0.17 12.05
N VAL A 58 -8.86 1.05 11.04
CA VAL A 58 -9.06 0.67 9.63
C VAL A 58 -7.81 0.88 8.76
N GLU A 59 -6.72 1.36 9.35
CA GLU A 59 -5.44 1.45 8.66
C GLU A 59 -4.88 0.03 8.44
N PRO A 60 -4.53 -0.37 7.20
CA PRO A 60 -4.20 -1.76 6.88
C PRO A 60 -3.06 -2.37 7.71
N ARG A 61 -2.01 -1.60 8.05
CA ARG A 61 -0.89 -2.07 8.87
C ARG A 61 -1.32 -2.34 10.31
N ASN A 62 -2.17 -1.49 10.89
CA ASN A 62 -2.74 -1.67 12.22
C ASN A 62 -3.69 -2.87 12.26
N VAL A 63 -4.52 -3.06 11.23
CA VAL A 63 -5.37 -4.25 11.07
C VAL A 63 -4.50 -5.51 11.02
N LEU A 64 -3.47 -5.53 10.19
CA LEU A 64 -2.55 -6.66 10.08
C LEU A 64 -1.80 -6.92 11.40
N ASN A 65 -1.31 -5.87 12.06
CA ASN A 65 -0.61 -6.00 13.34
C ASN A 65 -1.53 -6.60 14.42
N ARG A 66 -2.81 -6.21 14.47
CA ARG A 66 -3.78 -6.81 15.41
C ARG A 66 -3.94 -8.31 15.20
N LEU A 67 -4.12 -8.74 13.95
CA LEU A 67 -4.21 -10.16 13.60
C LEU A 67 -2.91 -10.91 13.92
N TRP A 68 -1.77 -10.30 13.62
CA TRP A 68 -0.45 -10.85 13.93
C TRP A 68 -0.27 -11.06 15.44
N GLN A 69 -0.63 -10.10 16.28
CA GLN A 69 -0.55 -10.23 17.74
C GLN A 69 -1.46 -11.34 18.26
N GLN A 70 -2.70 -11.45 17.75
CA GLN A 70 -3.63 -12.51 18.12
C GLN A 70 -3.09 -13.91 17.79
N LEU A 71 -2.44 -14.06 16.63
CA LEU A 71 -1.80 -15.32 16.24
C LEU A 71 -0.60 -15.65 17.14
N ARG A 72 0.24 -14.66 17.45
CA ARG A 72 1.38 -14.85 18.36
C ARG A 72 0.97 -15.22 19.78
N GLN A 73 -0.12 -14.65 20.29
CA GLN A 73 -0.68 -15.03 21.60
C GLN A 73 -1.11 -16.49 21.66
N ARG A 74 -1.41 -17.10 20.50
CA ARG A 74 -1.73 -18.52 20.34
C ARG A 74 -0.51 -19.39 20.03
N GLY A 75 0.70 -18.83 20.05
CA GLY A 75 1.93 -19.52 19.67
C GLY A 75 2.09 -19.77 18.17
N LEU A 76 1.33 -19.06 17.32
CA LEU A 76 1.39 -19.19 15.86
C LEU A 76 2.23 -18.07 15.25
N PHE A 77 3.05 -18.42 14.26
CA PHE A 77 3.96 -17.50 13.58
C PHE A 77 3.71 -17.59 12.07
N PRO A 78 2.73 -16.84 11.54
CA PRO A 78 2.39 -16.93 10.12
C PRO A 78 3.54 -16.42 9.25
N VAL A 79 3.71 -17.04 8.09
CA VAL A 79 4.68 -16.63 7.07
C VAL A 79 3.91 -16.39 5.78
N VAL A 80 4.22 -15.30 5.09
CA VAL A 80 3.62 -14.95 3.80
C VAL A 80 4.72 -14.91 2.75
N ALA A 81 4.48 -15.57 1.62
CA ALA A 81 5.26 -15.43 0.40
C ALA A 81 4.31 -14.87 -0.67
N VAL A 82 4.62 -13.70 -1.20
CA VAL A 82 3.82 -13.05 -2.25
C VAL A 82 4.53 -13.24 -3.58
N GLU A 83 3.81 -13.76 -4.57
CA GLU A 83 4.22 -13.76 -5.97
C GLU A 83 3.48 -12.64 -6.70
N LEU A 84 4.23 -11.74 -7.34
CA LEU A 84 3.69 -10.63 -8.11
C LEU A 84 4.09 -10.80 -9.57
N GLU A 85 3.12 -11.15 -10.41
CA GLU A 85 3.29 -11.21 -11.86
C GLU A 85 3.15 -9.82 -12.46
N PHE A 86 4.07 -9.45 -13.35
CA PHE A 86 3.98 -8.21 -14.11
C PHE A 86 4.47 -8.42 -15.55
N TYR A 87 3.96 -7.61 -16.46
CA TYR A 87 4.36 -7.59 -17.86
C TYR A 87 5.11 -6.30 -18.15
N LEU A 88 6.26 -6.39 -18.80
CA LEU A 88 6.91 -5.25 -19.42
C LEU A 88 6.30 -5.08 -20.81
N LEU A 89 5.92 -3.85 -21.16
CA LEU A 89 5.32 -3.51 -22.44
C LEU A 89 6.20 -2.49 -23.14
N ASP A 90 6.29 -2.59 -24.46
CA ASP A 90 6.90 -1.51 -25.25
C ASP A 90 6.06 -0.24 -25.13
N ARG A 91 6.73 0.91 -25.14
CA ARG A 91 6.07 2.22 -25.18
C ARG A 91 5.38 2.45 -26.51
N LYS A 92 5.88 1.87 -27.61
CA LYS A 92 5.26 1.90 -28.93
C LYS A 92 4.27 0.76 -29.06
N ARG A 93 3.12 1.04 -29.67
CA ARG A 93 2.16 0.01 -30.12
C ARG A 93 2.67 -0.64 -31.40
N ASP A 94 2.19 -1.84 -31.70
CA ASP A 94 2.46 -2.49 -32.99
C ASP A 94 1.76 -1.76 -34.15
N ALA A 95 1.92 -2.28 -35.38
CA ALA A 95 1.38 -1.64 -36.59
C ALA A 95 -0.17 -1.58 -36.58
N GLU A 96 -0.80 -2.50 -35.86
CA GLU A 96 -2.25 -2.63 -35.72
C GLU A 96 -2.78 -1.87 -34.49
N GLY A 97 -1.91 -1.29 -33.67
CA GLY A 97 -2.25 -0.48 -32.51
C GLY A 97 -2.40 -1.25 -31.20
N TYR A 98 -2.02 -2.52 -31.14
CA TYR A 98 -2.04 -3.34 -29.93
C TYR A 98 -0.78 -3.16 -29.07
N LEU A 99 -0.86 -3.66 -27.84
CA LEU A 99 0.28 -3.73 -26.93
C LEU A 99 1.24 -4.82 -27.41
N GLN A 100 2.54 -4.55 -27.36
CA GLN A 100 3.58 -5.51 -27.75
C GLN A 100 4.64 -5.63 -26.66
N PRO A 101 5.35 -6.77 -26.57
CA PRO A 101 6.49 -6.91 -25.66
C PRO A 101 7.63 -5.96 -26.04
N PRO A 102 8.55 -5.65 -25.12
CA PRO A 102 9.68 -4.77 -25.40
C PRO A 102 10.57 -5.37 -26.50
N VAL A 103 11.03 -4.56 -27.44
CA VAL A 103 12.07 -5.00 -28.39
C VAL A 103 13.35 -5.34 -27.63
N CYS A 104 13.84 -6.58 -27.80
CA CYS A 104 15.16 -6.96 -27.28
C CYS A 104 16.25 -6.22 -28.05
N ALA A 105 17.13 -5.50 -27.34
CA ALA A 105 18.31 -4.87 -27.93
C ALA A 105 19.29 -5.95 -28.40
N GLY A 106 19.15 -6.40 -29.64
CA GLY A 106 19.99 -7.46 -30.21
C GLY A 106 19.74 -7.81 -31.67
N HIS A 107 18.64 -7.37 -32.28
CA HIS A 107 18.34 -7.53 -33.71
C HIS A 107 17.83 -6.22 -34.31
#